data_AF-A0AAI8B993-F1
#
_entry.id   AF-A0AAI8B993-F1
#
_cell.length_a   1.000
_cell.length_b   1.000
_cell.length_c   1.000
_cell.angle_alpha   90.00
_cell.angle_beta   90.00
_cell.angle_gamma   90.00
#
_symmetry.space_group_name_H-M   'P 1'
#
loop_
_entity.id
_entity.type
_entity.pdbx_description
1 polymer ?
#
loop_
_entity_poly.entity_id
_entity_poly.type
_entity_poly.pdbx_seq_one_letter_code
_entity_poly.pdbx_strand_id
1 'polypeptide(L)' 'MERTIDYRGFKIHVNLVTTSKDMFDVWFRIDGIHEPGGVAALGERIRIRNGPFTRRWAYLVAEIAGQAAIDLILGPIE' A
#
# COMPACT_ATOMS: atom_id res chain seq x y z
N MET A 1 4.68 11.71 6.25
CA MET A 1 4.75 12.06 4.81
C MET A 1 3.82 11.12 4.08
N GLU A 2 3.01 11.61 3.14
CA GLU A 2 1.92 10.81 2.55
C GLU A 2 1.90 10.94 1.03
N ARG A 3 1.50 9.85 0.37
CA ARG A 3 1.28 9.80 -1.07
C ARG A 3 0.10 8.87 -1.36
N THR A 4 -0.76 9.27 -2.29
CA THR A 4 -1.82 8.40 -2.82
C THR A 4 -1.46 7.99 -4.24
N ILE A 5 -1.73 6.74 -4.58
CA ILE A 5 -1.49 6.15 -5.90
C ILE A 5 -2.79 5.50 -6.35
N ASP A 6 -3.31 5.92 -7.51
CA ASP A 6 -4.47 5.29 -8.12
C ASP A 6 -4.03 4.06 -8.93
N TYR A 7 -4.70 2.92 -8.73
CA TYR A 7 -4.42 1.69 -9.45
C TYR A 7 -5.71 0.88 -9.64
N ARG A 8 -6.10 0.63 -10.91
CA ARG A 8 -7.27 -0.18 -11.30
C ARG A 8 -8.58 0.19 -10.58
N GLY A 9 -8.80 1.48 -10.31
CA GLY A 9 -10.00 1.98 -9.62
C GLY A 9 -9.92 1.95 -8.08
N PHE A 10 -8.80 1.50 -7.52
CA PHE A 10 -8.47 1.58 -6.10
C PHE A 10 -7.46 2.69 -5.83
N LYS A 11 -7.41 3.12 -4.57
CA LYS A 11 -6.44 4.08 -4.05
C LYS A 11 -5.54 3.40 -3.03
N ILE A 12 -4.24 3.45 -3.28
CA ILE A 12 -3.20 3.03 -2.35
C ILE A 12 -2.73 4.26 -1.59
N HIS A 13 -3.11 4.38 -0.33
CA HIS A 13 -2.66 5.42 0.58
C HIS A 13 -1.38 4.98 1.28
N VAL A 14 -0.27 5.62 0.98
CA VAL A 14 1.05 5.34 1.57
C VAL A 14 1.37 6.39 2.62
N ASN A 15 1.70 5.94 3.83
CA ASN A 15 2.18 6.79 4.92
C ASN A 15 3.57 6.35 5.36
N LEU A 16 4.51 7.31 5.31
CA LEU A 16 5.87 7.15 5.78
C LEU A 16 6.03 7.78 7.16
N VAL A 17 6.55 6.97 8.10
CA VAL A 17 6.89 7.38 9.46
C VAL A 17 8.40 7.42 9.58
N THR A 18 8.97 8.59 9.85
CA THR A 18 10.42 8.76 10.02
C THR A 18 10.90 7.99 11.24
N THR A 19 11.92 7.15 11.07
CA THR A 19 12.56 6.41 12.16
C THR A 19 13.92 6.99 12.52
N SER A 20 14.71 7.37 11.51
CA SER A 20 16.01 8.03 11.64
C SER A 20 16.28 8.87 10.39
N LYS A 21 17.45 9.52 10.31
CA LYS A 21 17.77 10.41 9.20
C LYS A 21 17.61 9.68 7.85
N ASP A 22 16.71 10.19 7.03
CA ASP A 22 16.38 9.68 5.70
C ASP A 22 15.86 8.22 5.63
N MET A 23 15.43 7.66 6.78
CA MET A 23 14.91 6.30 6.91
C MET A 23 13.47 6.31 7.43
N PHE A 24 12.62 5.47 6.84
CA PHE A 24 11.18 5.48 7.06
C PHE A 24 10.61 4.07 7.22
N ASP A 25 9.80 3.89 8.26
CA ASP A 25 8.81 2.82 8.30
C ASP A 25 7.66 3.14 7.34
N VAL A 26 7.15 2.11 6.67
CA VAL A 26 6.17 2.26 5.60
C VAL A 26 4.89 1.57 5.99
N TRP A 27 3.80 2.32 5.85
CA TRP A 27 2.45 1.81 5.99
C TRP A 27 1.69 2.08 4.72
N PHE A 28 0.78 1.19 4.37
CA PHE A 28 -0.18 1.44 3.30
C PHE A 28 -1.60 1.02 3.70
N ARG A 29 -2.59 1.60 3.04
CA ARG A 29 -4.00 1.22 3.10
C ARG A 29 -4.55 1.24 1.68
N ILE A 30 -5.44 0.31 1.37
CA ILE A 30 -6.14 0.28 0.08
C ILE A 30 -7.60 0.65 0.32
N ASP A 31 -8.08 1.65 -0.41
CA ASP A 31 -9.49 2.07 -0.45
C ASP A 31 -10.01 1.85 -1.88
N GLY A 32 -11.27 1.44 -2.07
CA GLY A 32 -11.77 1.05 -3.39
C GLY A 32 -13.28 1.01 -3.55
N ILE A 33 -13.72 0.86 -4.80
CA ILE A 33 -15.13 0.90 -5.20
C ILE A 33 -15.71 -0.51 -5.02
N HIS A 34 -16.49 -0.67 -3.95
CA HIS A 34 -17.16 -1.90 -3.48
C HIS A 34 -16.20 -2.84 -2.73
N GLU A 35 -16.52 -3.13 -1.47
CA GLU A 35 -15.95 -4.24 -0.71
C GLU A 35 -16.26 -5.53 -1.49
N PRO A 36 -15.30 -6.13 -2.22
CA PRO A 36 -15.53 -7.44 -2.78
C PRO A 36 -15.67 -8.38 -1.59
N GLY A 37 -16.87 -8.93 -1.41
CA GLY A 37 -17.19 -9.79 -0.27
C GLY A 37 -16.11 -10.87 -0.11
N GLY A 38 -15.42 -10.87 1.03
CA GLY A 38 -14.34 -11.82 1.33
C GLY A 38 -12.96 -11.20 1.53
N VAL A 39 -12.75 -9.90 1.25
CA VAL A 39 -11.46 -9.24 1.49
C VAL A 39 -11.48 -8.43 2.78
N ALA A 40 -11.08 -9.08 3.89
CA ALA A 40 -11.06 -8.46 5.23
C ALA A 40 -10.05 -7.29 5.39
N ALA A 41 -9.20 -7.00 4.40
CA ALA A 41 -8.07 -6.07 4.52
C ALA A 41 -8.28 -4.70 3.88
N LEU A 42 -9.41 -4.44 3.20
CA LEU A 42 -9.70 -3.11 2.66
C LEU A 42 -9.96 -2.12 3.80
N GLY A 43 -9.37 -0.92 3.70
CA GLY A 43 -9.46 0.09 4.76
C GLY A 43 -8.56 -0.16 5.99
N GLU A 44 -7.92 -1.33 6.12
CA GLU A 44 -6.94 -1.58 7.18
C GLU A 44 -5.56 -1.02 6.81
N ARG A 45 -4.88 -0.43 7.80
CA ARG A 45 -3.54 0.10 7.63
C ARG A 45 -2.51 -1.00 7.89
N ILE A 46 -1.80 -1.42 6.85
CA ILE A 46 -0.82 -2.51 6.89
C ILE A 46 0.60 -1.94 6.94
N ARG A 47 1.44 -2.43 7.87
CA ARG A 47 2.86 -2.11 7.91
C ARG A 47 3.64 -3.01 6.96
N ILE A 48 4.46 -2.42 6.10
CA ILE A 48 5.43 -3.17 5.28
C ILE A 48 6.59 -3.60 6.17
N ARG A 49 6.86 -4.90 6.17
CA ARG A 49 7.95 -5.51 6.95
C ARG A 49 9.31 -5.24 6.30
N ASN A 50 10.39 -5.51 7.05
CA ASN A 50 11.78 -5.42 6.59
C ASN A 50 12.25 -3.99 6.25
N GLY A 51 11.60 -2.97 6.81
CA GLY A 51 12.12 -1.61 6.86
C GLY A 51 13.07 -1.37 8.04
N PRO A 52 13.47 -0.11 8.29
CA PRO A 52 13.06 1.09 7.56
C PRO A 52 13.75 1.21 6.20
N PHE A 53 13.17 1.97 5.28
CA PHE A 53 13.68 2.19 3.92
C PHE A 53 14.07 3.65 3.69
N THR A 54 14.94 3.91 2.72
CA THR A 54 15.14 5.27 2.21
C THR A 54 13.90 5.76 1.48
N ARG A 55 13.65 7.08 1.43
CA ARG A 55 12.38 7.65 0.92
C ARG A 55 11.93 7.10 -0.44
N ARG A 56 12.84 6.99 -1.42
CA ARG A 56 12.51 6.49 -2.77
C ARG A 56 12.11 5.01 -2.74
N TRP A 57 12.84 4.20 -1.98
CA TRP A 57 12.51 2.78 -1.77
C TRP A 57 11.21 2.60 -0.98
N ALA A 58 10.99 3.43 0.03
CA ALA A 58 9.79 3.41 0.86
C ALA A 58 8.51 3.55 0.01
N TYR A 59 8.49 4.52 -0.91
CA TYR A 59 7.35 4.69 -1.82
C TYR A 59 7.26 3.57 -2.86
N LEU A 60 8.39 3.14 -3.45
CA LEU A 60 8.39 2.10 -4.48
C LEU A 60 7.86 0.75 -3.94
N VAL A 61 8.33 0.33 -2.76
CA VAL A 61 7.89 -0.94 -2.16
C VAL A 61 6.42 -0.88 -1.78
N ALA A 62 5.92 0.27 -1.31
CA ALA A 62 4.50 0.45 -1.02
C ALA A 62 3.62 0.39 -2.27
N GLU A 63 4.07 0.99 -3.36
CA GLU A 63 3.38 0.95 -4.64
C GLU A 63 3.27 -0.49 -5.15
N ILE A 64 4.39 -1.23 -5.18
CA ILE A 64 4.41 -2.63 -5.62
C ILE A 64 3.55 -3.52 -4.72
N ALA A 65 3.66 -3.40 -3.40
CA ALA A 65 2.89 -4.20 -2.46
C ALA A 65 1.38 -3.91 -2.56
N GLY A 66 1.01 -2.63 -2.72
CA GLY A 66 -0.38 -2.23 -2.89
C GLY A 66 -0.98 -2.73 -4.21
N GLN A 67 -0.24 -2.63 -5.32
CA GLN A 67 -0.66 -3.15 -6.63
C GLN A 67 -0.85 -4.67 -6.59
N ALA A 68 0.13 -5.41 -6.04
CA ALA A 68 0.04 -6.86 -5.90
C ALA A 68 -1.14 -7.30 -5.02
N ALA A 69 -1.44 -6.56 -3.95
CA ALA A 69 -2.62 -6.81 -3.13
C ALA A 69 -3.93 -6.54 -3.88
N ILE A 70 -4.00 -5.47 -4.68
CA ILE A 70 -5.18 -5.19 -5.53
C ILE A 70 -5.36 -6.28 -6.60
N ASP A 71 -4.29 -6.76 -7.22
CA ASP A 71 -4.37 -7.84 -8.20
C ASP A 71 -4.85 -9.15 -7.56
N LEU A 72 -4.44 -9.44 -6.30
CA LEU A 72 -4.97 -10.56 -5.54
C LEU A 72 -6.48 -10.40 -5.25
N ILE A 73 -6.93 -9.18 -4.95
CA ILE A 73 -8.34 -8.86 -4.68
C ILE A 73 -9.20 -9.06 -5.92
N LEU A 74 -8.72 -8.59 -7.07
CA LEU A 74 -9.46 -8.68 -8.33
C LEU A 74 -9.46 -10.09 -8.91
N GLY A 75 -8.50 -10.94 -8.51
CA GLY A 75 -8.31 -12.25 -9.10
C GLY A 75 -7.79 -12.18 -10.55
N PRO A 76 -7.66 -13.33 -11.22
CA PRO A 76 -7.24 -13.37 -12.62
C PRO A 76 -8.24 -12.61 -13.50
N ILE A 77 -7.70 -11.88 -14.48
CA ILE A 77 -8.50 -11.36 -15.59
C ILE A 77 -8.80 -12.58 -16.47
N GLU A 78 -10.06 -13.01 -16.55
CA GLU A 78 -10.49 -14.01 -17.54
C GLU A 78 -10.26 -13.52 -18.97
#